data_AF-A0A1A7YUA8-F1
#
_entry.id   AF-A0A1A7YUA8-F1
#
_cell.length_a   1.000
_cell.length_b   1.000
_cell.length_c   1.000
_cell.angle_alpha   90.00
_cell.angle_beta   90.00
_cell.angle_gamma   90.00
#
_symmetry.space_group_name_H-M   'P 1'
#
loop_
_entity.id
_entity.type
_entity.pdbx_description
1 polymer ?
#
loop_
_entity_poly.entity_id
_entity_poly.type
_entity_poly.pdbx_seq_one_letter_code
_entity_poly.pdbx_strand_id
1 'polypeptide(L)'
;MSVSTQLGLLLWKNFTYRRRQTLQLLVEIVWPLFIFFILITVRLNYPPYEQHECHFPNKAMPSAGTLPWIQGILCNANNPCFRNPTPGESPGIVGNFNDSIISRLFSDAKKILLYSQNDKNLDGFKDLARALEAMQTSRSGFKLKHFLRNNETLSSFLRGNASLPEHSVQQIREAHVNLDKVLLRGFGVHLRDMCPRKGGKQNVSDFVMISDQQVASQVQDILCKTPPIWLNRAEEVFMSNLDFFQPIRRDMRSDPEAIQQVAKAANNLLDSLGSLAVELAGMKSWVDLRNEIIFLTQNATSSPSAMYQAVSRIVCGHPEGGGLQIKSLNWYEDSNYKALFGNHNSSEDEAAAHYDNSSTPFCNSLVRSMDSNPMSRMIWEALKPLLLGKILYTPHTPATQRIIHEVNRTFQELGVFRDLGGMW
;
A
#
# COMPACT_ATOMS: atom_id res chain seq x y z
N MET A 1 -25.36 -98.11 10.83
CA MET A 1 -26.11 -96.89 10.45
C MET A 1 -25.15 -95.98 9.70
N SER A 2 -25.58 -95.36 8.60
CA SER A 2 -24.74 -94.43 7.84
C SER A 2 -24.45 -93.18 8.68
N VAL A 3 -23.23 -92.64 8.61
CA VAL A 3 -22.82 -91.42 9.35
C VAL A 3 -23.77 -90.26 9.06
N SER A 4 -24.30 -90.18 7.83
CA SER A 4 -25.27 -89.16 7.42
C SER A 4 -26.59 -89.23 8.21
N THR A 5 -27.09 -90.43 8.52
CA THR A 5 -28.34 -90.57 9.28
C THR A 5 -28.15 -90.21 10.75
N GLN A 6 -26.97 -90.48 11.33
CA GLN A 6 -26.63 -90.04 12.69
C GLN A 6 -26.46 -88.51 12.77
N LEU A 7 -25.81 -87.89 11.78
CA LEU A 7 -25.67 -86.43 11.70
C LEU A 7 -27.02 -85.72 11.55
N GLY A 8 -27.90 -86.24 10.68
CA GLY A 8 -29.26 -85.71 10.52
C GLY A 8 -30.07 -85.73 11.81
N LEU A 9 -29.98 -86.82 12.58
CA LEU A 9 -30.67 -86.94 13.87
C LEU A 9 -30.10 -85.99 14.94
N LEU A 10 -28.78 -85.77 14.94
CA LEU A 10 -28.12 -84.79 15.81
C LEU A 10 -28.53 -83.35 15.46
N LEU A 11 -28.57 -82.99 14.17
CA LEU A 11 -29.03 -81.68 13.71
C LEU A 11 -30.51 -81.47 14.05
N TRP A 12 -31.36 -82.49 13.85
CA TRP A 12 -32.78 -82.45 14.22
C TRP A 12 -32.96 -82.25 15.73
N LYS A 13 -32.18 -82.96 16.55
CA LYS A 13 -32.16 -82.78 18.01
C LYS A 13 -31.78 -81.34 18.37
N ASN A 14 -30.69 -80.80 17.84
CA ASN A 14 -30.24 -79.43 18.10
C ASN A 14 -31.24 -78.37 17.62
N PHE A 15 -31.82 -78.55 16.43
CA PHE A 15 -32.86 -77.68 15.91
C PHE A 15 -34.12 -77.72 16.77
N THR A 16 -34.55 -78.92 17.20
CA THR A 16 -35.73 -79.07 18.06
C THR A 16 -35.51 -78.45 19.43
N TYR A 17 -34.30 -78.52 20.00
CA TYR A 17 -33.98 -77.79 21.24
C TYR A 17 -34.11 -76.28 21.08
N ARG A 18 -33.52 -75.70 20.03
CA ARG A 18 -33.63 -74.25 19.75
C ARG A 18 -35.06 -73.82 19.44
N ARG A 19 -35.84 -74.66 18.72
CA ARG A 19 -37.27 -74.42 18.41
C ARG A 19 -38.15 -74.42 19.66
N ARG A 20 -37.83 -75.25 20.66
CA ARG A 20 -38.56 -75.30 21.95
C ARG A 20 -38.20 -74.12 22.87
N GLN A 21 -37.03 -73.51 22.70
CA GLN A 21 -36.58 -72.31 23.42
C GLN A 21 -36.83 -71.03 22.62
N THR A 22 -38.11 -70.69 22.42
CA THR A 22 -38.55 -69.57 21.55
C THR A 22 -37.95 -68.21 21.95
N LEU A 23 -37.79 -67.93 23.24
CA LEU A 23 -37.19 -66.68 23.73
C LEU A 23 -35.70 -66.54 23.35
N GLN A 24 -34.93 -67.62 23.50
CA GLN A 24 -33.50 -67.62 23.17
C GLN A 24 -33.28 -67.47 21.66
N LEU A 25 -34.10 -68.12 20.84
CA LEU A 25 -34.07 -67.99 19.39
C LEU A 25 -34.41 -66.56 18.94
N LEU A 26 -35.42 -65.93 19.56
CA LEU A 26 -35.77 -64.53 19.27
C LEU A 26 -34.64 -63.57 19.61
N VAL A 27 -34.01 -63.72 20.79
CA VAL A 27 -32.86 -62.89 21.17
C VAL A 27 -31.67 -63.12 20.22
N GLU A 28 -31.38 -64.37 19.83
CA GLU A 28 -30.30 -64.70 18.88
C GLU A 28 -30.49 -64.02 17.51
N ILE A 29 -31.74 -63.81 17.06
CA ILE A 29 -32.07 -63.14 15.80
C ILE A 29 -32.18 -61.61 15.95
N VAL A 30 -32.83 -61.12 17.01
CA VAL A 30 -33.09 -59.68 17.21
C VAL A 30 -31.84 -58.93 17.65
N TRP A 31 -30.97 -59.56 18.44
CA TRP A 31 -29.73 -58.95 18.92
C TRP A 31 -28.83 -58.40 17.79
N PRO A 32 -28.44 -59.18 16.77
CA PRO A 32 -27.64 -58.63 15.67
C PRO A 32 -28.39 -57.57 14.87
N LEU A 33 -29.71 -57.72 14.66
CA LEU A 33 -30.52 -56.70 13.98
C LEU A 33 -30.53 -55.36 14.73
N PHE A 34 -30.62 -55.40 16.07
CA PHE A 34 -30.57 -54.22 16.91
C PHE A 34 -29.20 -53.53 16.84
N ILE A 35 -28.10 -54.29 16.88
CA ILE A 35 -26.75 -53.74 16.72
C ILE A 35 -26.59 -53.08 15.35
N PHE A 36 -27.04 -53.72 14.26
CA PHE A 36 -26.99 -53.11 12.93
C PHE A 36 -27.88 -51.87 12.82
N PHE A 37 -29.04 -51.86 13.49
CA PHE A 37 -29.91 -50.69 13.54
C PHE A 37 -29.22 -49.50 14.22
N ILE A 38 -28.54 -49.73 15.34
CA ILE A 38 -27.75 -48.68 16.00
C ILE A 38 -26.63 -48.18 15.07
N LEU A 39 -25.90 -49.08 14.42
CA LEU A 39 -24.82 -48.71 13.51
C LEU A 39 -25.31 -47.89 12.31
N ILE A 40 -26.46 -48.25 11.71
CA ILE A 40 -27.01 -47.46 10.60
C ILE A 40 -27.52 -46.09 11.08
N THR A 41 -28.12 -46.00 12.27
CA THR A 41 -28.52 -44.71 12.85
C THR A 41 -27.29 -43.82 13.10
N VAL A 42 -26.22 -44.36 13.67
CA VAL A 42 -24.95 -43.64 13.82
C VAL A 42 -24.42 -43.19 12.46
N ARG A 43 -24.42 -44.08 11.45
CA ARG A 43 -23.95 -43.73 10.10
C ARG A 43 -24.81 -42.64 9.44
N LEU A 44 -26.12 -42.64 9.63
CA LEU A 44 -27.02 -41.61 9.10
C LEU A 44 -26.82 -40.24 9.76
N ASN A 45 -26.38 -40.22 11.02
CA ASN A 45 -26.02 -38.97 11.71
C ASN A 45 -24.69 -38.38 11.22
N TYR A 46 -23.85 -39.16 10.52
CA TYR A 46 -22.57 -38.71 9.95
C TYR A 46 -22.60 -38.83 8.41
N PRO A 47 -23.26 -37.89 7.71
CA PRO A 47 -23.28 -37.87 6.25
C PRO A 47 -21.84 -37.75 5.68
N PRO A 48 -21.59 -38.28 4.48
CA PRO A 48 -20.29 -38.13 3.83
C PRO A 48 -19.99 -36.64 3.60
N TYR A 49 -18.75 -36.24 3.88
CA TYR A 49 -18.27 -34.89 3.63
C TYR A 49 -17.62 -34.85 2.25
N GLU A 50 -18.37 -34.37 1.27
CA GLU A 50 -17.89 -34.23 -0.11
C GLU A 50 -16.92 -33.06 -0.22
N GLN A 51 -15.77 -33.31 -0.83
CA GLN A 51 -14.78 -32.29 -1.13
C GLN A 51 -14.44 -32.35 -2.61
N HIS A 52 -14.51 -31.18 -3.25
CA HIS A 52 -13.98 -30.99 -4.59
C HIS A 52 -12.46 -31.23 -4.66
N GLU A 53 -11.95 -31.47 -5.88
CA GLU A 53 -10.52 -31.44 -6.15
C GLU A 53 -9.96 -30.09 -5.70
N CYS A 54 -9.00 -30.16 -4.78
CA CYS A 54 -8.55 -29.02 -4.02
C CYS A 54 -7.16 -28.60 -4.45
N HIS A 55 -7.04 -27.35 -4.89
CA HIS A 55 -5.80 -26.71 -5.27
C HIS A 55 -5.40 -25.66 -4.23
N PHE A 56 -4.12 -25.64 -3.89
CA PHE A 56 -3.60 -24.77 -2.83
C PHE A 56 -2.65 -23.73 -3.41
N PRO A 57 -2.75 -22.46 -2.97
CA PRO A 57 -1.78 -21.46 -3.34
C PRO A 57 -0.44 -21.75 -2.67
N ASN A 58 0.66 -21.49 -3.37
CA ASN A 58 1.99 -21.60 -2.80
C ASN A 58 2.24 -20.56 -1.69
N LYS A 59 2.95 -20.97 -0.63
CA LYS A 59 3.45 -20.08 0.42
C LYS A 59 4.92 -19.77 0.15
N ALA A 60 5.22 -18.51 -0.12
CA ALA A 60 6.61 -18.06 -0.24
C ALA A 60 7.29 -18.10 1.13
N MET A 61 8.56 -18.48 1.16
CA MET A 61 9.44 -18.36 2.33
C MET A 61 10.22 -17.04 2.26
N PRO A 62 10.79 -16.54 3.38
CA PRO A 62 11.51 -15.26 3.40
C PRO A 62 12.62 -15.14 2.34
N SER A 63 13.25 -16.26 1.97
CA SER A 63 14.30 -16.31 0.93
C SER A 63 13.81 -15.97 -0.49
N ALA A 64 12.50 -16.08 -0.76
CA ALA A 64 11.91 -15.69 -2.03
C ALA A 64 11.68 -14.17 -2.16
N GLY A 65 11.86 -13.43 -1.07
CA GLY A 65 11.62 -11.99 -0.96
C GLY A 65 10.61 -11.68 0.14
N THR A 66 10.81 -10.54 0.80
CA THR A 66 9.96 -10.07 1.91
C THR A 66 8.51 -9.84 1.50
N LEU A 67 8.26 -9.22 0.34
CA LEU A 67 6.90 -8.93 -0.13
C LEU A 67 6.10 -10.21 -0.45
N PRO A 68 6.58 -11.15 -1.30
CA PRO A 68 5.87 -12.41 -1.54
C PRO A 68 5.63 -13.23 -0.27
N TRP A 69 6.58 -13.20 0.67
CA TRP A 69 6.44 -13.89 1.95
C TRP A 69 5.34 -13.29 2.83
N ILE A 70 5.30 -11.97 2.99
CA ILE A 70 4.24 -11.29 3.75
C ILE A 70 2.87 -11.50 3.08
N GLN A 71 2.80 -11.44 1.74
CA GLN A 71 1.58 -11.77 1.00
C GLN A 71 1.17 -13.22 1.25
N GLY A 72 2.11 -14.16 1.32
CA GLY A 72 1.84 -15.56 1.69
C GLY A 72 1.26 -15.71 3.11
N ILE A 73 1.77 -14.97 4.09
CA ILE A 73 1.24 -14.98 5.46
C ILE A 73 -0.19 -14.42 5.50
N LEU A 74 -0.42 -13.27 4.86
CA LEU A 74 -1.70 -12.54 4.95
C LEU A 74 -2.80 -13.20 4.11
N CYS A 75 -2.47 -13.63 2.89
CA CYS A 75 -3.45 -14.12 1.92
C CYS A 75 -3.75 -15.61 2.09
N ASN A 76 -2.77 -16.40 2.54
CA ASN A 76 -2.88 -17.86 2.64
C ASN A 76 -2.91 -18.36 4.10
N ALA A 77 -3.26 -17.51 5.07
CA ALA A 77 -3.32 -17.88 6.49
C ALA A 77 -4.23 -19.09 6.75
N ASN A 78 -5.40 -19.13 6.11
CA ASN A 78 -6.40 -20.18 6.30
C ASN A 78 -6.32 -21.32 5.28
N ASN A 79 -5.24 -21.41 4.48
CA ASN A 79 -5.09 -22.42 3.43
C ASN A 79 -6.39 -22.59 2.59
N PRO A 80 -6.88 -21.53 1.93
CA PRO A 80 -8.12 -21.61 1.16
C PRO A 80 -8.00 -22.64 0.04
N CYS A 81 -9.07 -23.41 -0.17
CA CYS A 81 -9.11 -24.43 -1.20
C CYS A 81 -9.77 -23.90 -2.46
N PHE A 82 -9.05 -23.97 -3.59
CA PHE A 82 -9.58 -23.59 -4.89
C PHE A 82 -10.01 -24.82 -5.69
N ARG A 83 -11.13 -24.69 -6.40
CA ARG A 83 -11.65 -25.76 -7.28
C ARG A 83 -10.80 -26.00 -8.53
N ASN A 84 -10.05 -24.98 -8.94
CA ASN A 84 -9.25 -24.98 -10.15
C ASN A 84 -7.79 -24.69 -9.77
N PRO A 85 -6.82 -25.19 -10.55
CA PRO A 85 -5.40 -24.97 -10.28
C PRO A 85 -5.07 -23.48 -10.24
N THR A 86 -4.31 -23.09 -9.21
CA THR A 86 -3.82 -21.72 -9.09
C THR A 86 -2.65 -21.49 -10.06
N PRO A 87 -2.39 -20.24 -10.51
CA PRO A 87 -1.29 -19.95 -11.43
C PRO A 87 0.08 -20.49 -10.97
N GLY A 88 0.33 -20.52 -9.66
CA GLY A 88 1.55 -21.03 -9.05
C GLY A 88 1.72 -22.56 -9.10
N GLU A 89 0.68 -23.32 -9.45
CA GLU A 89 0.80 -24.77 -9.72
C GLU A 89 1.21 -25.05 -11.16
N SER A 90 1.15 -24.05 -12.04
CA SER A 90 1.51 -24.20 -13.45
C SER A 90 3.04 -24.18 -13.65
N PRO A 91 3.61 -25.02 -14.53
CA PRO A 91 5.04 -25.04 -14.77
C PRO A 91 5.52 -23.69 -15.34
N GLY A 92 6.56 -23.13 -14.72
CA GLY A 92 7.19 -21.88 -15.14
C GLY A 92 6.63 -20.60 -14.51
N ILE A 93 5.51 -20.66 -13.79
CA ILE A 93 4.94 -19.51 -13.06
C ILE A 93 4.99 -19.80 -11.56
N VAL A 94 5.69 -18.95 -10.80
CA VAL A 94 5.85 -19.11 -9.34
C VAL A 94 5.00 -18.11 -8.54
N GLY A 95 4.60 -16.99 -9.15
CA GLY A 95 3.89 -15.91 -8.47
C GLY A 95 2.37 -16.04 -8.57
N ASN A 96 1.68 -16.13 -7.43
CA ASN A 96 0.22 -16.08 -7.34
C ASN A 96 -0.36 -14.65 -7.17
N PHE A 97 0.50 -13.64 -6.90
CA PHE A 97 0.07 -12.31 -6.46
C PHE A 97 0.35 -11.20 -7.49
N ASN A 98 0.58 -11.54 -8.76
CA ASN A 98 0.91 -10.55 -9.80
C ASN A 98 -0.21 -9.52 -10.02
N ASP A 99 -1.46 -9.90 -9.78
CA ASP A 99 -2.62 -9.01 -9.93
C ASP A 99 -2.88 -8.11 -8.71
N SER A 100 -2.18 -8.34 -7.59
CA SER A 100 -2.32 -7.52 -6.39
C SER A 100 -1.92 -6.06 -6.66
N ILE A 101 -2.68 -5.12 -6.07
CA ILE A 101 -2.42 -3.69 -6.22
C ILE A 101 -1.03 -3.35 -5.67
N ILE A 102 -0.64 -3.99 -4.56
CA ILE A 102 0.69 -3.79 -3.96
C ILE A 102 1.82 -4.27 -4.89
N SER A 103 1.72 -5.47 -5.48
CA SER A 103 2.75 -5.96 -6.41
C SER A 103 2.90 -5.05 -7.63
N ARG A 104 1.76 -4.57 -8.17
CA ARG A 104 1.74 -3.60 -9.26
C ARG A 104 2.37 -2.26 -8.85
N LEU A 105 2.09 -1.77 -7.65
CA LEU A 105 2.67 -0.53 -7.13
C LEU A 105 4.20 -0.63 -6.98
N PHE A 106 4.72 -1.73 -6.43
CA PHE A 106 6.17 -1.92 -6.33
C PHE A 106 6.82 -2.07 -7.71
N SER A 107 6.13 -2.70 -8.66
CA SER A 107 6.59 -2.79 -10.05
C SER A 107 6.64 -1.43 -10.72
N ASP A 108 5.62 -0.58 -10.51
CA ASP A 108 5.57 0.79 -11.01
C ASP A 108 6.64 1.67 -10.34
N ALA A 109 6.85 1.54 -9.03
CA ALA A 109 7.91 2.26 -8.31
C ALA A 109 9.30 1.86 -8.83
N LYS A 110 9.55 0.57 -9.04
CA LYS A 110 10.78 0.08 -9.69
C LYS A 110 10.92 0.66 -11.09
N LYS A 111 9.84 0.73 -11.87
CA LYS A 111 9.86 1.33 -13.21
C LYS A 111 10.23 2.81 -13.14
N ILE A 112 9.65 3.58 -12.23
CA ILE A 112 9.98 5.00 -12.01
C ILE A 112 11.45 5.15 -11.62
N LEU A 113 11.96 4.33 -10.70
CA LEU A 113 13.35 4.41 -10.26
C LEU A 113 14.33 4.08 -11.40
N LEU A 114 14.05 3.03 -12.17
CA LEU A 114 14.87 2.66 -13.33
C LEU A 114 14.83 3.73 -14.43
N TYR A 115 13.67 4.36 -14.62
CA TYR A 115 13.52 5.45 -15.57
C TYR A 115 14.25 6.71 -15.08
N SER A 116 14.12 7.05 -13.80
CA SER A 116 14.80 8.19 -13.17
C SER A 116 16.33 8.04 -13.18
N GLN A 117 16.84 6.81 -13.10
CA GLN A 117 18.28 6.53 -13.19
C GLN A 117 18.82 6.73 -14.61
N ASN A 118 17.96 6.73 -15.63
CA ASN A 118 18.32 7.03 -17.01
C ASN A 118 18.31 8.56 -17.20
N ASP A 119 19.33 9.23 -16.64
CA ASP A 119 19.55 10.66 -16.37
C ASP A 119 19.27 11.71 -17.48
N LYS A 120 18.79 11.32 -18.67
CA LYS A 120 18.60 12.23 -19.81
C LYS A 120 17.61 13.37 -19.53
N ASN A 121 16.66 13.15 -18.63
CA ASN A 121 15.60 14.12 -18.37
C ASN A 121 16.05 15.27 -17.47
N LEU A 122 16.90 15.00 -16.47
CA LEU A 122 17.52 16.05 -15.64
C LEU A 122 18.53 16.87 -16.45
N ASP A 123 19.23 16.23 -17.38
CA ASP A 123 20.13 16.93 -18.30
C ASP A 123 19.36 17.82 -19.28
N GLY A 124 18.19 17.40 -19.76
CA GLY A 124 17.30 18.26 -20.55
C GLY A 124 16.87 19.55 -19.81
N PHE A 125 16.63 19.46 -18.50
CA PHE A 125 16.37 20.64 -17.66
C PHE A 125 17.60 21.53 -17.50
N LYS A 126 18.79 20.95 -17.31
CA LYS A 126 20.06 21.70 -17.25
C LYS A 126 20.39 22.37 -18.59
N ASP A 127 20.07 21.74 -19.71
CA ASP A 127 20.28 22.28 -21.06
C ASP A 127 19.33 23.44 -21.33
N LEU A 128 18.06 23.31 -20.94
CA LEU A 128 17.08 24.39 -21.02
C LEU A 128 17.47 25.57 -20.11
N ALA A 129 17.91 25.29 -18.87
CA ALA A 129 18.36 26.31 -17.93
C ALA A 129 19.58 27.08 -18.48
N ARG A 130 20.58 26.37 -19.03
CA ARG A 130 21.76 26.99 -19.68
C ARG A 130 21.38 27.82 -20.91
N ALA A 131 20.45 27.33 -21.74
CA ALA A 131 19.99 28.07 -22.92
C ALA A 131 19.19 29.33 -22.53
N LEU A 132 18.40 29.26 -21.45
CA LEU A 132 17.69 30.40 -20.88
C LEU A 132 18.63 31.40 -20.20
N GLU A 133 19.69 30.93 -19.53
CA GLU A 133 20.73 31.77 -18.94
C GLU A 133 21.47 32.58 -20.02
N ALA A 134 21.87 31.92 -21.12
CA ALA A 134 22.50 32.58 -22.26
C ALA A 134 21.61 33.67 -22.87
N MET A 135 20.29 33.42 -22.94
CA MET A 135 19.30 34.39 -23.40
C MET A 135 19.09 35.55 -22.40
N GLN A 136 19.12 35.27 -21.09
CA GLN A 136 18.97 36.29 -20.05
C GLN A 136 20.16 37.26 -20.02
N THR A 137 21.37 36.77 -20.31
CA THR A 137 22.58 37.61 -20.42
C THR A 137 22.64 38.48 -21.67
N SER A 138 21.91 38.12 -22.75
CA SER A 138 22.13 38.74 -24.06
C SER A 138 21.37 40.06 -24.29
N ARG A 139 20.22 40.34 -23.64
CA ARG A 139 19.61 41.70 -23.53
C ARG A 139 18.37 41.74 -22.65
N SER A 140 18.25 42.83 -21.87
CA SER A 140 17.12 43.24 -21.01
C SER A 140 16.38 42.10 -20.33
N GLY A 141 16.94 41.59 -19.22
CA GLY A 141 16.40 40.48 -18.45
C GLY A 141 14.88 40.55 -18.25
N PHE A 142 14.24 39.38 -18.22
CA PHE A 142 12.79 39.23 -18.24
C PHE A 142 12.11 40.03 -17.13
N LYS A 143 11.01 40.70 -17.49
CA LYS A 143 10.16 41.43 -16.56
C LYS A 143 8.95 40.59 -16.18
N LEU A 144 8.40 40.80 -14.99
CA LEU A 144 7.26 40.02 -14.50
C LEU A 144 6.07 40.07 -15.46
N LYS A 145 5.79 41.23 -16.07
CA LYS A 145 4.72 41.39 -17.09
C LYS A 145 4.85 40.49 -18.32
N HIS A 146 6.04 39.96 -18.62
CA HIS A 146 6.23 39.06 -19.76
C HIS A 146 5.67 37.66 -19.48
N PHE A 147 5.59 37.27 -18.19
CA PHE A 147 5.03 36.00 -17.72
C PHE A 147 3.54 36.08 -17.37
N LEU A 148 2.93 37.26 -17.42
CA LEU A 148 1.52 37.47 -17.09
C LEU A 148 0.65 37.46 -18.35
N ARG A 149 -0.47 36.74 -18.28
CA ARG A 149 -1.49 36.72 -19.34
C ARG A 149 -1.99 38.13 -19.66
N ASN A 150 -2.38 38.39 -20.91
CA ASN A 150 -2.81 39.71 -21.38
C ASN A 150 -4.01 40.30 -20.64
N ASN A 151 -4.87 39.44 -20.08
CA ASN A 151 -6.05 39.77 -19.30
C ASN A 151 -5.89 39.38 -17.82
N GLU A 152 -4.76 39.72 -17.22
CA GLU A 152 -4.42 39.41 -15.83
C GLU A 152 -5.43 40.00 -14.81
N THR A 153 -5.84 39.19 -13.84
CA THR A 153 -6.64 39.64 -12.67
C THR A 153 -5.77 40.00 -11.45
N LEU A 154 -4.46 39.76 -11.53
CA LEU A 154 -3.50 40.05 -10.47
C LEU A 154 -3.45 41.55 -10.13
N SER A 155 -3.43 42.40 -11.15
CA SER A 155 -3.33 43.85 -10.98
C SER A 155 -4.57 44.47 -10.33
N SER A 156 -5.76 43.89 -10.52
CA SER A 156 -6.97 44.31 -9.79
C SER A 156 -7.00 43.74 -8.36
N PHE A 157 -6.51 42.50 -8.17
CA PHE A 157 -6.39 41.88 -6.85
C PHE A 157 -5.44 42.65 -5.92
N LEU A 158 -4.27 43.06 -6.41
CA LEU A 158 -3.29 43.84 -5.63
C LEU A 158 -3.82 45.23 -5.25
N ARG A 159 -4.66 45.84 -6.09
CA ARG A 159 -5.31 47.13 -5.80
C ARG A 159 -6.43 47.01 -4.79
N GLY A 160 -7.35 46.05 -4.99
CA GLY A 160 -8.53 45.89 -4.14
C GLY A 160 -8.19 45.30 -2.77
N ASN A 161 -7.46 44.19 -2.76
CA ASN A 161 -7.29 43.38 -1.54
C ASN A 161 -6.00 43.68 -0.78
N ALA A 162 -4.96 44.18 -1.43
CA ALA A 162 -3.69 44.55 -0.78
C ALA A 162 -3.54 46.08 -0.62
N SER A 163 -4.53 46.87 -1.06
CA SER A 163 -4.54 48.34 -1.00
C SER A 163 -3.26 49.00 -1.53
N LEU A 164 -2.63 48.41 -2.56
CA LEU A 164 -1.42 48.95 -3.17
C LEU A 164 -1.75 50.09 -4.15
N PRO A 165 -1.01 51.21 -4.12
CA PRO A 165 -1.14 52.28 -5.11
C PRO A 165 -0.85 51.79 -6.54
N GLU A 166 -1.46 52.42 -7.56
CA GLU A 166 -1.24 52.09 -8.97
C GLU A 166 0.25 52.09 -9.34
N HIS A 167 0.99 53.07 -8.81
CA HIS A 167 2.44 53.17 -8.99
C HIS A 167 3.18 51.91 -8.48
N SER A 168 2.86 51.43 -7.28
CA SER A 168 3.48 50.23 -6.70
C SER A 168 3.16 48.98 -7.52
N VAL A 169 1.92 48.86 -8.02
CA VAL A 169 1.52 47.73 -8.88
C VAL A 169 2.26 47.76 -10.21
N GLN A 170 2.44 48.94 -10.81
CA GLN A 170 3.20 49.07 -12.05
C GLN A 170 4.68 48.73 -11.87
N GLN A 171 5.28 49.14 -10.75
CA GLN A 171 6.66 48.74 -10.40
C GLN A 171 6.80 47.23 -10.17
N ILE A 172 5.80 46.57 -9.57
CA ILE A 172 5.78 45.11 -9.42
C ILE A 172 5.70 44.42 -10.80
N ARG A 173 4.87 44.92 -11.72
CA ARG A 173 4.77 44.37 -13.08
C ARG A 173 6.05 44.55 -13.90
N GLU A 174 6.73 45.68 -13.73
CA GLU A 174 7.99 45.98 -14.41
C GLU A 174 9.22 45.37 -13.70
N ALA A 175 9.03 44.68 -12.57
CA ALA A 175 10.11 44.10 -11.80
C ALA A 175 10.87 43.03 -12.61
N HIS A 176 12.19 42.98 -12.42
CA HIS A 176 13.08 42.04 -13.10
C HIS A 176 13.04 40.68 -12.42
N VAL A 177 12.88 39.62 -13.19
CA VAL A 177 12.81 38.23 -12.70
C VAL A 177 14.16 37.56 -12.86
N ASN A 178 14.66 36.93 -11.80
CA ASN A 178 15.87 36.13 -11.86
C ASN A 178 15.52 34.68 -12.22
N LEU A 179 15.63 34.31 -13.50
CA LEU A 179 15.22 32.98 -13.96
C LEU A 179 16.07 31.85 -13.40
N ASP A 180 17.37 32.06 -13.19
CA ASP A 180 18.25 31.06 -12.59
C ASP A 180 17.73 30.64 -11.20
N LYS A 181 17.45 31.62 -10.33
CA LYS A 181 16.90 31.36 -9.00
C LYS A 181 15.45 30.82 -9.04
N VAL A 182 14.62 31.30 -9.96
CA VAL A 182 13.22 30.82 -10.10
C VAL A 182 13.17 29.38 -10.59
N LEU A 183 13.99 29.00 -11.57
CA LEU A 183 13.98 27.64 -12.14
C LEU A 183 14.67 26.63 -11.23
N LEU A 184 15.79 26.99 -10.59
CA LEU A 184 16.53 26.05 -9.74
C LEU A 184 16.03 25.99 -8.30
N ARG A 185 15.47 27.08 -7.76
CA ARG A 185 15.09 27.18 -6.34
C ARG A 185 13.63 27.59 -6.11
N GLY A 186 12.85 27.85 -7.15
CA GLY A 186 11.45 28.30 -7.01
C GLY A 186 10.43 27.17 -6.81
N PHE A 187 10.76 25.93 -7.17
CA PHE A 187 9.86 24.80 -6.96
C PHE A 187 9.66 24.53 -5.46
N GLY A 188 8.39 24.55 -5.02
CA GLY A 188 8.02 24.31 -3.61
C GLY A 188 8.18 25.52 -2.68
N VAL A 189 8.45 26.72 -3.22
CA VAL A 189 8.51 27.96 -2.43
C VAL A 189 7.13 28.60 -2.39
N HIS A 190 6.56 28.73 -1.20
CA HIS A 190 5.30 29.42 -0.98
C HIS A 190 5.50 30.89 -0.57
N LEU A 191 4.53 31.75 -0.88
CA LEU A 191 4.59 33.17 -0.48
C LEU A 191 4.68 33.35 1.05
N ARG A 192 4.17 32.39 1.82
CA ARG A 192 4.25 32.37 3.30
C ARG A 192 5.67 32.23 3.83
N ASP A 193 6.59 31.66 3.05
CA ASP A 193 7.97 31.37 3.47
C ASP A 193 8.96 32.48 3.06
N MET A 194 8.46 33.53 2.39
CA MET A 194 9.25 34.67 1.89
C MET A 194 9.42 35.82 2.89
N CYS A 195 9.04 35.60 4.17
CA CYS A 195 9.22 36.59 5.23
C CYS A 195 10.30 36.16 6.25
N PRO A 196 11.52 36.75 6.21
CA PRO A 196 12.59 36.44 7.15
C PRO A 196 12.23 36.74 8.61
N ARG A 197 11.43 37.79 8.83
CA ARG A 197 11.01 38.21 10.18
C ARG A 197 10.14 37.18 10.91
N LYS A 198 9.48 36.27 10.17
CA LYS A 198 8.65 35.18 10.72
C LYS A 198 9.34 33.81 10.66
N GLY A 199 10.65 33.77 10.39
CA GLY A 199 11.41 32.52 10.28
C GLY A 199 11.44 31.91 8.88
N GLY A 200 10.99 32.64 7.85
CA GLY A 200 11.12 32.24 6.44
C GLY A 200 12.57 32.23 5.99
N LYS A 201 12.95 31.23 5.18
CA LYS A 201 14.33 31.03 4.71
C LYS A 201 14.68 31.79 3.44
N GLN A 202 13.68 32.38 2.75
CA GLN A 202 13.82 32.95 1.41
C GLN A 202 13.44 34.44 1.39
N ASN A 203 14.10 35.23 0.55
CA ASN A 203 13.75 36.63 0.31
C ASN A 203 13.03 36.82 -1.03
N VAL A 204 12.09 37.76 -1.11
CA VAL A 204 11.42 38.12 -2.37
C VAL A 204 12.43 38.60 -3.42
N SER A 205 13.45 39.34 -2.97
CA SER A 205 14.54 39.84 -3.82
C SER A 205 15.38 38.74 -4.47
N ASP A 206 15.32 37.50 -3.99
CA ASP A 206 16.02 36.39 -4.63
C ASP A 206 15.34 36.00 -5.96
N PHE A 207 14.03 36.20 -6.09
CA PHE A 207 13.27 35.80 -7.26
C PHE A 207 12.88 36.99 -8.14
N VAL A 208 12.50 38.11 -7.52
CA VAL A 208 11.99 39.31 -8.20
C VAL A 208 12.70 40.56 -7.65
N MET A 209 13.41 41.25 -8.53
CA MET A 209 14.11 42.50 -8.26
C MET A 209 13.22 43.68 -8.68
N ILE A 210 12.64 44.36 -7.70
CA ILE A 210 11.87 45.59 -7.88
C ILE A 210 12.85 46.76 -7.89
N SER A 211 12.81 47.61 -8.92
CA SER A 211 13.74 48.73 -9.09
C SER A 211 13.60 49.81 -8.00
N ASP A 212 12.39 49.98 -7.47
CA ASP A 212 12.08 50.94 -6.40
C ASP A 212 12.20 50.28 -5.01
N GLN A 213 13.18 50.75 -4.23
CA GLN A 213 13.46 50.26 -2.88
C GLN A 213 12.30 50.53 -1.90
N GLN A 214 11.55 51.61 -2.09
CA GLN A 214 10.39 51.92 -1.23
C GLN A 214 9.28 50.90 -1.46
N VAL A 215 8.98 50.59 -2.72
CA VAL A 215 7.99 49.56 -3.09
C VAL A 215 8.42 48.18 -2.63
N ALA A 216 9.71 47.83 -2.78
CA ALA A 216 10.24 46.56 -2.29
C ALA A 216 10.05 46.39 -0.77
N SER A 217 10.32 47.45 0.01
CA SER A 217 10.11 47.44 1.46
C SER A 217 8.64 47.34 1.86
N GLN A 218 7.75 48.00 1.11
CA GLN A 218 6.31 47.97 1.31
C GLN A 218 5.73 46.57 1.02
N VAL A 219 6.18 45.92 -0.04
CA VAL A 219 5.80 44.54 -0.39
C VAL A 219 6.28 43.57 0.69
N GLN A 220 7.52 43.70 1.15
CA GLN A 220 8.04 42.86 2.23
C GLN A 220 7.26 43.03 3.54
N ASP A 221 6.84 44.26 3.87
CA ASP A 221 6.04 44.55 5.06
C ASP A 221 4.62 43.94 4.96
N ILE A 222 3.99 44.02 3.78
CA ILE A 222 2.70 43.38 3.52
C ILE A 222 2.81 41.86 3.66
N LEU A 223 3.81 41.23 3.03
CA LEU A 223 4.02 39.78 3.12
C LEU A 223 4.24 39.32 4.57
N CYS A 224 4.96 40.11 5.36
CA CYS A 224 5.24 39.80 6.76
C CYS A 224 4.06 40.05 7.70
N LYS A 225 3.19 41.04 7.44
CA LYS A 225 2.04 41.35 8.31
C LYS A 225 0.81 40.48 8.03
N THR A 226 0.64 40.03 6.80
CA THR A 226 -0.58 39.37 6.34
C THR A 226 -0.72 37.92 6.85
N PRO A 227 -1.94 37.41 7.11
CA PRO A 227 -2.16 36.01 7.50
C PRO A 227 -1.89 35.01 6.36
N PRO A 228 -1.50 33.77 6.69
CA PRO A 228 -1.13 32.75 5.69
C PRO A 228 -2.29 32.35 4.77
N ILE A 229 -3.54 32.43 5.23
CA ILE A 229 -4.74 32.14 4.43
C ILE A 229 -4.83 33.09 3.23
N TRP A 230 -4.56 34.37 3.45
CA TRP A 230 -4.57 35.36 2.37
C TRP A 230 -3.39 35.17 1.44
N LEU A 231 -2.20 34.85 1.97
CA LEU A 231 -0.99 34.59 1.16
C LEU A 231 -1.21 33.41 0.20
N ASN A 232 -1.85 32.33 0.67
CA ASN A 232 -2.20 31.19 -0.19
C ASN A 232 -3.15 31.58 -1.32
N ARG A 233 -4.14 32.43 -1.02
CA ARG A 233 -5.09 32.91 -2.03
C ARG A 233 -4.42 33.85 -3.03
N ALA A 234 -3.49 34.69 -2.56
CA ALA A 234 -2.67 35.53 -3.43
C ALA A 234 -1.76 34.69 -4.34
N GLU A 235 -1.20 33.61 -3.81
CA GLU A 235 -0.39 32.65 -4.57
C GLU A 235 -1.22 31.95 -5.66
N GLU A 236 -2.43 31.51 -5.33
CA GLU A 236 -3.36 30.90 -6.29
C GLU A 236 -3.76 31.86 -7.42
N VAL A 237 -4.05 33.12 -7.08
CA VAL A 237 -4.34 34.18 -8.06
C VAL A 237 -3.11 34.51 -8.92
N PHE A 238 -1.92 34.50 -8.34
CA PHE A 238 -0.67 34.69 -9.09
C PHE A 238 -0.43 33.53 -10.07
N MET A 239 -0.49 32.28 -9.58
CA MET A 239 -0.25 31.07 -10.38
C MET A 239 -1.27 30.89 -11.51
N SER A 240 -2.54 31.24 -11.29
CA SER A 240 -3.58 31.16 -12.33
C SER A 240 -3.41 32.17 -13.47
N ASN A 241 -2.70 33.28 -13.22
CA ASN A 241 -2.41 34.31 -14.22
C ASN A 241 -1.03 34.16 -14.88
N LEU A 242 -0.18 33.28 -14.36
CA LEU A 242 1.15 33.01 -14.94
C LEU A 242 1.05 32.13 -16.20
N ASP A 243 1.78 32.53 -17.22
CA ASP A 243 2.07 31.71 -18.40
C ASP A 243 3.59 31.74 -18.65
N PHE A 244 4.26 30.69 -18.18
CA PHE A 244 5.71 30.53 -18.30
C PHE A 244 6.21 30.50 -19.76
N PHE A 245 5.34 30.18 -20.72
CA PHE A 245 5.70 30.07 -22.14
C PHE A 245 5.40 31.36 -22.93
N GLN A 246 4.70 32.32 -22.33
CA GLN A 246 4.34 33.57 -22.98
C GLN A 246 5.55 34.45 -23.36
N PRO A 247 6.63 34.59 -22.56
CA PRO A 247 7.83 35.31 -22.99
C PRO A 247 8.48 34.65 -24.19
N ILE A 248 8.59 33.31 -24.19
CA ILE A 248 9.17 32.52 -25.29
C ILE A 248 8.38 32.77 -26.59
N ARG A 249 7.04 32.81 -26.52
CA ARG A 249 6.18 33.09 -27.68
C ARG A 249 6.25 34.54 -28.18
N ARG A 250 6.54 35.51 -27.30
CA ARG A 250 6.61 36.94 -27.64
C ARG A 250 7.98 37.34 -28.18
N ASP A 251 9.05 36.82 -27.59
CA ASP A 251 10.43 37.10 -27.98
C ASP A 251 10.86 36.33 -29.24
N MET A 252 10.05 35.36 -29.72
CA MET A 252 10.16 34.70 -31.04
C MET A 252 10.33 35.65 -32.24
N ARG A 253 10.07 36.96 -32.08
CA ARG A 253 10.18 37.97 -33.14
C ARG A 253 11.53 38.70 -33.18
N SER A 254 12.44 38.48 -32.24
CA SER A 254 13.53 39.44 -31.97
C SER A 254 14.97 38.95 -32.20
N ASP A 255 15.28 37.64 -32.12
CA ASP A 255 16.66 37.14 -32.34
C ASP A 255 16.70 35.65 -32.77
N PRO A 256 17.13 35.27 -33.99
CA PRO A 256 16.93 33.92 -34.52
C PRO A 256 17.82 32.82 -33.93
N GLU A 257 19.05 33.11 -33.48
CA GLU A 257 20.04 32.07 -33.11
C GLU A 257 19.88 31.55 -31.66
N ALA A 258 19.74 32.46 -30.68
CA ALA A 258 19.50 32.07 -29.28
C ALA A 258 18.14 31.36 -29.10
N ILE A 259 17.16 31.73 -29.93
CA ILE A 259 15.82 31.13 -29.93
C ILE A 259 15.84 29.72 -30.51
N GLN A 260 16.68 29.44 -31.51
CA GLN A 260 16.81 28.09 -32.04
C GLN A 260 17.42 27.11 -31.01
N GLN A 261 18.32 27.60 -30.16
CA GLN A 261 18.89 26.79 -29.06
C GLN A 261 17.87 26.54 -27.94
N VAL A 262 17.11 27.56 -27.52
CA VAL A 262 16.05 27.38 -26.51
C VAL A 262 14.89 26.53 -27.04
N ALA A 263 14.46 26.72 -28.29
CA ALA A 263 13.42 25.90 -28.91
C ALA A 263 13.86 24.43 -29.05
N LYS A 264 15.13 24.18 -29.39
CA LYS A 264 15.69 22.83 -29.44
C LYS A 264 15.76 22.18 -28.06
N ALA A 265 16.23 22.92 -27.05
CA ALA A 265 16.26 22.43 -25.67
C ALA A 265 14.85 22.19 -25.11
N ALA A 266 13.89 23.07 -25.41
CA ALA A 266 12.50 22.94 -25.00
C ALA A 266 11.79 21.76 -25.68
N ASN A 267 12.04 21.52 -26.98
CA ASN A 267 11.50 20.35 -27.68
C ASN A 267 12.09 19.05 -27.13
N ASN A 268 13.41 19.00 -26.90
CA ASN A 268 14.04 17.84 -26.28
C ASN A 268 13.48 17.55 -24.88
N LEU A 269 13.20 18.60 -24.10
CA LEU A 269 12.58 18.49 -22.78
C LEU A 269 11.10 18.09 -22.86
N LEU A 270 10.34 18.59 -23.84
CA LEU A 270 8.96 18.19 -24.10
C LEU A 270 8.85 16.74 -24.54
N ASP A 271 9.77 16.26 -25.38
CA ASP A 271 9.82 14.84 -25.77
C ASP A 271 10.15 13.96 -24.56
N SER A 272 11.10 14.40 -23.72
CA SER A 272 11.50 13.73 -22.49
C SER A 272 10.35 13.68 -21.46
N LEU A 273 9.68 14.81 -21.23
CA LEU A 273 8.52 14.92 -20.34
C LEU A 273 7.27 14.24 -20.90
N GLY A 274 7.10 14.22 -22.23
CA GLY A 274 6.00 13.54 -22.90
C GLY A 274 6.09 12.04 -22.69
N SER A 275 7.30 11.46 -22.82
CA SER A 275 7.51 10.05 -22.52
C SER A 275 7.26 9.72 -21.04
N LEU A 276 7.72 10.57 -20.11
CA LEU A 276 7.41 10.45 -18.67
C LEU A 276 5.91 10.52 -18.37
N ALA A 277 5.20 11.48 -18.96
CA ALA A 277 3.78 11.68 -18.72
C ALA A 277 2.95 10.51 -19.22
N VAL A 278 3.31 9.92 -20.37
CA VAL A 278 2.67 8.70 -20.88
C VAL A 278 2.93 7.52 -19.94
N GLU A 279 4.14 7.37 -19.43
CA GLU A 279 4.46 6.30 -18.47
C GLU A 279 3.75 6.47 -17.13
N LEU A 280 3.75 7.69 -16.57
CA LEU A 280 3.07 8.02 -15.31
C LEU A 280 1.54 7.91 -15.45
N ALA A 281 0.96 8.32 -16.58
CA ALA A 281 -0.47 8.14 -16.85
C ALA A 281 -0.82 6.66 -17.07
N GLY A 282 0.14 5.84 -17.50
CA GLY A 282 0.00 4.39 -17.59
C GLY A 282 -0.04 3.68 -16.22
N MET A 283 0.46 4.31 -15.16
CA MET A 283 0.52 3.74 -13.81
C MET A 283 -0.82 3.89 -13.08
N LYS A 284 -1.72 2.92 -13.28
CA LYS A 284 -3.03 2.89 -12.61
C LYS A 284 -2.98 2.42 -11.15
N SER A 285 -1.87 1.82 -10.72
CA SER A 285 -1.74 1.16 -9.40
C SER A 285 -2.02 2.10 -8.22
N TRP A 286 -1.48 3.33 -8.24
CA TRP A 286 -1.68 4.31 -7.18
C TRP A 286 -3.13 4.82 -7.11
N VAL A 287 -3.75 5.03 -8.27
CA VAL A 287 -5.15 5.45 -8.36
C VAL A 287 -6.07 4.36 -7.83
N ASP A 288 -5.83 3.10 -8.23
CA ASP A 288 -6.55 1.93 -7.73
C ASP A 288 -6.40 1.80 -6.21
N LEU A 289 -5.18 1.92 -5.67
CA LEU A 289 -4.91 1.85 -4.23
C LEU A 289 -5.65 2.95 -3.47
N ARG A 290 -5.59 4.19 -3.96
CA ARG A 290 -6.24 5.34 -3.33
C ARG A 290 -7.75 5.13 -3.26
N ASN A 291 -8.37 4.64 -4.33
CA ASN A 291 -9.82 4.41 -4.38
C ASN A 291 -10.26 3.36 -3.34
N GLU A 292 -9.51 2.26 -3.19
CA GLU A 292 -9.81 1.22 -2.20
C GLU A 292 -9.55 1.71 -0.75
N ILE A 293 -8.51 2.51 -0.51
CA ILE A 293 -8.27 3.12 0.81
C ILE A 293 -9.39 4.11 1.17
N ILE A 294 -9.84 4.95 0.23
CA ILE A 294 -10.96 5.86 0.45
C ILE A 294 -12.22 5.06 0.81
N PHE A 295 -12.50 3.97 0.08
CA PHE A 295 -13.60 3.06 0.38
C PHE A 295 -13.51 2.50 1.82
N LEU A 296 -12.33 2.03 2.24
CA LEU A 296 -12.09 1.55 3.61
C LEU A 296 -12.29 2.66 4.65
N THR A 297 -11.87 3.90 4.39
CA THR A 297 -12.03 4.99 5.37
C THR A 297 -13.47 5.49 5.50
N GLN A 298 -14.27 5.42 4.43
CA GLN A 298 -15.63 6.00 4.40
C GLN A 298 -16.73 4.97 4.70
N ASN A 299 -16.59 3.72 4.26
CA ASN A 299 -17.66 2.69 4.31
C ASN A 299 -17.35 1.46 5.20
N ALA A 300 -16.19 1.39 5.87
CA ALA A 300 -15.78 0.20 6.64
C ALA A 300 -16.65 -0.12 7.86
N THR A 301 -17.55 0.76 8.28
CA THR A 301 -18.46 0.53 9.41
C THR A 301 -19.63 -0.40 9.08
N SER A 302 -19.86 -0.73 7.80
CA SER A 302 -21.08 -1.42 7.36
C SER A 302 -21.03 -2.96 7.44
N SER A 303 -19.88 -3.62 7.20
CA SER A 303 -19.75 -5.08 7.34
C SER A 303 -18.30 -5.58 7.40
N PRO A 304 -17.97 -6.58 8.25
CA PRO A 304 -16.62 -7.12 8.34
C PRO A 304 -16.10 -7.79 7.06
N SER A 305 -16.98 -8.50 6.34
CA SER A 305 -16.63 -9.19 5.09
C SER A 305 -16.21 -8.23 3.98
N ALA A 306 -16.88 -7.07 3.84
CA ALA A 306 -16.52 -6.07 2.83
C ALA A 306 -15.14 -5.46 3.09
N MET A 307 -14.78 -5.25 4.35
CA MET A 307 -13.45 -4.76 4.71
C MET A 307 -12.37 -5.78 4.38
N TYR A 308 -12.57 -7.05 4.74
CA TYR A 308 -11.66 -8.13 4.37
C TYR A 308 -11.52 -8.30 2.86
N GLN A 309 -12.62 -8.16 2.13
CA GLN A 309 -12.60 -8.26 0.67
C GLN A 309 -11.77 -7.13 0.04
N ALA A 310 -11.93 -5.89 0.52
CA ALA A 310 -11.13 -4.75 0.06
C ALA A 310 -9.63 -4.93 0.40
N VAL A 311 -9.30 -5.34 1.63
CA VAL A 311 -7.91 -5.65 2.02
C VAL A 311 -7.33 -6.80 1.19
N SER A 312 -8.12 -7.85 0.95
CA SER A 312 -7.74 -8.98 0.09
C SER A 312 -7.49 -8.54 -1.35
N ARG A 313 -8.28 -7.61 -1.91
CA ARG A 313 -8.00 -7.06 -3.25
C ARG A 313 -6.69 -6.30 -3.31
N ILE A 314 -6.43 -5.47 -2.30
CA ILE A 314 -5.19 -4.68 -2.21
C ILE A 314 -3.96 -5.59 -2.16
N VAL A 315 -3.97 -6.59 -1.26
CA VAL A 315 -2.78 -7.39 -0.93
C VAL A 315 -2.68 -8.66 -1.79
N CYS A 316 -3.80 -9.33 -2.06
CA CYS A 316 -3.86 -10.69 -2.62
C CYS A 316 -4.33 -10.74 -4.09
N GLY A 317 -4.97 -9.67 -4.60
CA GLY A 317 -5.40 -9.57 -6.00
C GLY A 317 -6.63 -10.40 -6.38
N HIS A 318 -7.23 -11.15 -5.46
CA HIS A 318 -8.39 -11.99 -5.72
C HIS A 318 -9.62 -11.51 -4.91
N PRO A 319 -10.70 -11.04 -5.58
CA PRO A 319 -11.90 -10.51 -4.92
C PRO A 319 -12.88 -11.60 -4.48
N GLU A 320 -12.71 -12.85 -4.93
CA GLU A 320 -13.67 -13.96 -4.74
C GLU A 320 -13.87 -14.34 -3.26
N GLY A 321 -13.04 -13.85 -2.34
CA GLY A 321 -12.89 -14.47 -1.03
C GLY A 321 -12.22 -15.84 -1.25
N GLY A 322 -11.26 -16.20 -0.40
CA GLY A 322 -10.59 -17.49 -0.52
C GLY A 322 -11.62 -18.60 -0.75
N GLY A 323 -11.34 -19.50 -1.69
CA GLY A 323 -12.21 -20.64 -1.95
C GLY A 323 -12.52 -21.43 -0.67
N LEU A 324 -13.45 -22.39 -0.74
CA LEU A 324 -13.99 -23.10 0.42
C LEU A 324 -12.90 -23.33 1.48
N GLN A 325 -13.09 -22.73 2.66
CA GLN A 325 -12.15 -22.89 3.76
C GLN A 325 -12.15 -24.37 4.15
N ILE A 326 -11.15 -25.11 3.71
CA ILE A 326 -10.93 -26.45 4.22
C ILE A 326 -10.27 -26.27 5.57
N LYS A 327 -10.91 -26.83 6.61
CA LYS A 327 -10.24 -27.00 7.91
C LYS A 327 -8.98 -27.81 7.65
N SER A 328 -7.82 -27.18 7.69
CA SER A 328 -6.56 -27.89 7.56
C SER A 328 -6.46 -28.86 8.73
N LEU A 329 -6.61 -30.16 8.45
CA LEU A 329 -6.34 -31.26 9.40
C LEU A 329 -4.82 -31.44 9.64
N ASN A 330 -4.05 -30.35 9.53
CA ASN A 330 -2.62 -30.37 9.77
C ASN A 330 -2.39 -30.20 11.28
N TRP A 331 -2.18 -31.32 11.97
CA TRP A 331 -1.90 -31.40 13.41
C TRP A 331 -0.75 -30.49 13.90
N TYR A 332 0.14 -30.04 12.99
CA TYR A 332 1.25 -29.15 13.30
C TYR A 332 0.92 -27.65 13.29
N GLU A 333 -0.20 -27.22 12.68
CA GLU A 333 -0.57 -25.80 12.55
C GLU A 333 -1.80 -25.40 13.41
N ASP A 334 -2.36 -26.32 14.20
CA ASP A 334 -3.68 -26.11 14.80
C ASP A 334 -3.64 -25.45 16.19
N SER A 335 -3.34 -24.15 16.22
CA SER A 335 -3.85 -23.25 17.28
C SER A 335 -5.17 -22.58 16.88
N ASN A 336 -5.63 -22.77 15.63
CA ASN A 336 -6.73 -22.01 15.04
C ASN A 336 -8.13 -22.64 15.27
N TYR A 337 -8.24 -23.96 15.50
CA TYR A 337 -9.53 -24.57 15.88
C TYR A 337 -10.09 -24.09 17.23
N LYS A 338 -9.21 -23.79 18.20
CA LYS A 338 -9.60 -23.18 19.49
C LYS A 338 -10.09 -21.74 19.32
N ALA A 339 -9.56 -20.99 18.36
CA ALA A 339 -10.01 -19.62 18.10
C ALA A 339 -11.40 -19.56 17.44
N LEU A 340 -11.78 -20.58 16.66
CA LEU A 340 -13.06 -20.63 15.93
C LEU A 340 -14.19 -21.36 16.71
N PHE A 341 -13.86 -22.34 17.56
CA PHE A 341 -14.81 -23.10 18.38
C PHE A 341 -14.64 -22.92 19.89
N GLY A 342 -13.84 -21.92 20.29
CA GLY A 342 -13.57 -21.58 21.68
C GLY A 342 -14.82 -21.12 22.41
N ASN A 343 -15.50 -22.07 23.04
CA ASN A 343 -16.38 -21.81 24.17
C ASN A 343 -15.46 -21.33 25.32
N HIS A 344 -15.03 -20.07 25.28
CA HIS A 344 -14.19 -19.48 26.31
C HIS A 344 -15.04 -19.27 27.56
N ASN A 345 -14.94 -20.18 28.52
CA ASN A 345 -15.03 -19.75 29.91
C ASN A 345 -13.92 -18.71 30.10
N SER A 346 -14.33 -17.48 30.39
CA SER A 346 -13.56 -16.24 30.43
C SER A 346 -12.45 -16.19 31.49
N SER A 347 -11.95 -17.31 32.00
CA SER A 347 -11.11 -17.38 33.19
C SER A 347 -9.69 -17.88 32.95
N GLU A 348 -9.35 -18.45 31.78
CA GLU A 348 -8.02 -19.04 31.54
C GLU A 348 -7.15 -18.30 30.50
N ASP A 349 -7.73 -17.46 29.63
CA ASP A 349 -6.98 -16.66 28.64
C ASP A 349 -6.50 -15.29 29.17
N GLU A 350 -6.77 -14.97 30.44
CA GLU A 350 -6.14 -13.85 31.16
C GLU A 350 -4.72 -14.19 31.66
N ALA A 351 -4.17 -15.35 31.30
CA ALA A 351 -2.79 -15.71 31.60
C ALA A 351 -1.80 -14.90 30.73
N ALA A 352 -1.50 -13.70 31.22
CA ALA A 352 -0.33 -12.89 30.93
C ALA A 352 -0.21 -12.36 29.49
N ALA A 353 -1.02 -11.35 29.19
CA ALA A 353 -0.62 -10.35 28.22
C ALA A 353 0.63 -9.61 28.73
N HIS A 354 1.81 -10.17 28.46
CA HIS A 354 3.11 -9.54 28.66
C HIS A 354 3.22 -8.34 27.71
N TYR A 355 2.58 -7.23 28.08
CA TYR A 355 2.80 -5.95 27.44
C TYR A 355 4.11 -5.39 27.98
N ASP A 356 5.09 -5.22 27.10
CA ASP A 356 6.40 -4.67 27.47
C ASP A 356 6.20 -3.24 28.00
N ASN A 357 6.71 -2.94 29.20
CA ASN A 357 6.65 -1.60 29.78
C ASN A 357 7.56 -0.61 29.03
N SER A 358 8.40 -1.08 28.11
CA SER A 358 9.28 -0.26 27.29
C SER A 358 8.61 0.34 26.05
N SER A 359 7.39 -0.08 25.69
CA SER A 359 6.68 0.41 24.50
C SER A 359 5.82 1.65 24.82
N THR A 360 5.47 2.42 23.80
CA THR A 360 4.63 3.63 23.97
C THR A 360 3.20 3.26 24.39
N PRO A 361 2.50 4.11 25.18
CA PRO A 361 1.11 3.85 25.57
C PRO A 361 0.18 3.69 24.36
N PHE A 362 0.48 4.40 23.27
CA PHE A 362 -0.19 4.24 21.99
C PHE A 362 -0.03 2.82 21.41
N CYS A 363 1.19 2.28 21.37
CA CYS A 363 1.47 0.94 20.85
C CYS A 363 0.70 -0.13 21.64
N ASN A 364 0.73 -0.05 22.98
CA ASN A 364 0.00 -0.99 23.83
C ASN A 364 -1.53 -0.90 23.62
N SER A 365 -2.07 0.31 23.41
CA SER A 365 -3.50 0.47 23.09
C SER A 365 -3.87 -0.13 21.74
N LEU A 366 -3.00 0.00 20.73
CA LEU A 366 -3.21 -0.55 19.39
C LEU A 366 -3.18 -2.07 19.41
N VAL A 367 -2.21 -2.68 20.09
CA VAL A 367 -2.13 -4.15 20.24
C VAL A 367 -3.38 -4.70 20.93
N ARG A 368 -3.86 -4.05 21.99
CA ARG A 368 -5.11 -4.44 22.65
C ARG A 368 -6.31 -4.36 21.69
N SER A 369 -6.40 -3.27 20.91
CA SER A 369 -7.45 -3.14 19.91
C SER A 369 -7.39 -4.26 18.88
N MET A 370 -6.19 -4.66 18.45
CA MET A 370 -5.97 -5.72 17.46
C MET A 370 -6.32 -7.12 18.00
N ASP A 371 -6.00 -7.42 19.26
CA ASP A 371 -6.37 -8.68 19.94
C ASP A 371 -7.90 -8.76 20.17
N SER A 372 -8.53 -7.63 20.52
CA SER A 372 -9.96 -7.59 20.88
C SER A 372 -10.93 -7.61 19.68
N ASN A 373 -10.52 -7.11 18.52
CA ASN A 373 -11.40 -6.98 17.38
C ASN A 373 -11.40 -8.30 16.56
N PRO A 374 -12.54 -9.00 16.41
CA PRO A 374 -12.61 -10.29 15.71
C PRO A 374 -12.14 -10.22 14.26
N MET A 375 -12.23 -9.03 13.65
CA MET A 375 -11.82 -8.73 12.28
C MET A 375 -10.31 -8.49 12.13
N SER A 376 -9.59 -8.11 13.18
CA SER A 376 -8.11 -8.04 13.13
C SER A 376 -7.47 -9.30 13.70
N ARG A 377 -8.16 -10.00 14.61
CA ARG A 377 -7.61 -11.14 15.37
C ARG A 377 -6.97 -12.21 14.49
N MET A 378 -7.67 -12.64 13.44
CA MET A 378 -7.17 -13.69 12.53
C MET A 378 -5.84 -13.30 11.83
N ILE A 379 -5.74 -12.06 11.36
CA ILE A 379 -4.52 -11.55 10.72
C ILE A 379 -3.43 -11.28 11.78
N TRP A 380 -3.86 -10.77 12.94
CA TRP A 380 -2.97 -10.42 14.04
C TRP A 380 -2.30 -11.64 14.64
N GLU A 381 -2.97 -12.77 14.79
CA GLU A 381 -2.37 -14.03 15.25
C GLU A 381 -1.20 -14.47 14.36
N ALA A 382 -1.31 -14.25 13.04
CA ALA A 382 -0.23 -14.57 12.10
C ALA A 382 0.93 -13.56 12.16
N LEU A 383 0.65 -12.27 12.38
CA LEU A 383 1.66 -11.20 12.43
C LEU A 383 2.32 -11.02 13.79
N LYS A 384 1.65 -11.36 14.88
CA LYS A 384 2.09 -11.14 16.26
C LYS A 384 3.44 -11.81 16.57
N PRO A 385 3.70 -13.08 16.17
CA PRO A 385 5.01 -13.70 16.35
C PRO A 385 6.13 -13.00 15.57
N LEU A 386 5.80 -12.41 14.41
CA LEU A 386 6.78 -11.71 13.57
C LEU A 386 7.17 -10.35 14.17
N LEU A 387 6.19 -9.59 14.68
CA LEU A 387 6.41 -8.23 15.15
C LEU A 387 6.89 -8.17 16.61
N LEU A 388 6.38 -9.05 17.48
CA LEU A 388 6.67 -9.05 18.92
C LEU A 388 7.57 -10.21 19.35
N GLY A 389 7.83 -11.18 18.46
CA GLY A 389 8.64 -12.35 18.79
C GLY A 389 10.11 -12.00 19.02
N LYS A 390 10.75 -12.76 19.92
CA LYS A 390 12.21 -12.69 20.17
C LYS A 390 12.82 -14.05 19.80
N ILE A 391 13.81 -14.03 18.90
CA ILE A 391 14.53 -15.24 18.49
C ILE A 391 15.73 -15.44 19.41
N LEU A 392 15.69 -16.48 20.23
CA LEU A 392 16.80 -16.85 21.11
C LEU A 392 17.77 -17.77 20.34
N TYR A 393 19.07 -17.58 20.52
CA TYR A 393 20.10 -18.39 19.87
C TYR A 393 21.22 -18.78 20.85
N THR A 394 21.79 -19.97 20.65
CA THR A 394 22.86 -20.55 21.47
C THR A 394 23.68 -21.54 20.62
N PRO A 395 24.98 -21.74 20.87
CA PRO A 395 25.85 -21.02 21.81
C PRO A 395 26.38 -19.70 21.23
N HIS A 396 26.79 -18.78 22.11
CA HIS A 396 27.38 -17.49 21.73
C HIS A 396 28.84 -17.67 21.28
N THR A 397 29.03 -18.07 20.03
CA THR A 397 30.35 -18.25 19.38
C THR A 397 30.52 -17.31 18.19
N PRO A 398 31.75 -16.99 17.75
CA PRO A 398 31.96 -16.15 16.58
C PRO A 398 31.38 -16.75 15.30
N ALA A 399 31.27 -18.08 15.21
CA ALA A 399 30.59 -18.75 14.10
C ALA A 399 29.07 -18.52 14.14
N THR A 400 28.43 -18.71 15.30
CA THR A 400 27.00 -18.45 15.48
C THR A 400 26.66 -16.97 15.22
N GLN A 401 27.51 -16.03 15.66
CA GLN A 401 27.31 -14.60 15.41
C GLN A 401 27.28 -14.26 13.91
N ARG A 402 28.10 -14.92 13.07
CA ARG A 402 28.05 -14.74 11.62
C ARG A 402 26.72 -15.21 11.03
N ILE A 403 26.21 -16.34 11.50
CA ILE A 403 24.89 -16.86 11.08
C ILE A 403 23.80 -15.86 11.47
N ILE A 404 23.80 -15.38 12.71
CA ILE A 404 22.81 -14.41 13.20
C ILE A 404 22.93 -13.07 12.47
N HIS A 405 24.12 -12.67 12.05
CA HIS A 405 24.31 -11.47 11.23
C HIS A 405 23.59 -11.59 9.88
N GLU A 406 23.73 -12.73 9.18
CA GLU A 406 23.02 -12.97 7.92
C GLU A 406 21.51 -13.08 8.13
N VAL A 407 21.07 -13.72 9.22
CA VAL A 407 19.64 -13.75 9.58
C VAL A 407 19.11 -12.33 9.83
N ASN A 408 19.84 -11.49 10.55
CA ASN A 408 19.43 -10.11 10.82
C ASN A 408 19.34 -9.29 9.51
N ARG A 409 20.22 -9.55 8.53
CA ARG A 409 20.15 -8.92 7.21
C ARG A 409 18.81 -9.16 6.52
N THR A 410 18.23 -10.36 6.63
CA THR A 410 16.89 -10.65 6.07
C THR A 410 15.77 -9.85 6.74
N PHE A 411 15.89 -9.55 8.03
CA PHE A 411 14.93 -8.70 8.74
C PHE A 411 15.14 -7.21 8.49
N GLN A 412 16.38 -6.78 8.21
CA GLN A 412 16.69 -5.37 7.89
C GLN A 412 16.00 -4.87 6.62
N GLU A 413 15.67 -5.75 5.67
CA GLU A 413 14.88 -5.38 4.49
C GLU A 413 13.49 -4.84 4.87
N LEU A 414 12.92 -5.27 5.99
CA LEU A 414 11.67 -4.71 6.54
C LEU A 414 11.89 -3.39 7.28
N GLY A 415 13.14 -3.05 7.61
CA GLY A 415 13.52 -1.83 8.32
C GLY A 415 13.31 -0.54 7.52
N VAL A 416 13.13 -0.62 6.19
CA VAL A 416 12.89 0.53 5.30
C VAL A 416 11.68 1.36 5.75
N PHE A 417 10.67 0.74 6.36
CA PHE A 417 9.49 1.44 6.87
C PHE A 417 9.80 2.43 8.00
N ARG A 418 10.88 2.21 8.76
CA ARG A 418 11.32 3.13 9.80
C ARG A 418 11.84 4.44 9.20
N ASP A 419 12.58 4.33 8.11
CA ASP A 419 13.25 5.48 7.50
C ASP A 419 12.26 6.32 6.66
N LEU A 420 11.22 5.69 6.10
CA LEU A 420 10.12 6.38 5.42
C LEU A 420 9.41 7.39 6.34
N GLY A 421 9.26 7.09 7.64
CA GLY A 421 8.67 8.00 8.61
C GLY A 421 9.51 9.25 8.88
N GLY A 422 10.81 9.23 8.57
CA GLY A 422 11.71 10.37 8.72
C GLY A 422 11.86 11.24 7.46
N MET A 423 11.28 10.83 6.32
CA MET A 423 11.30 11.60 5.08
C MET A 423 10.23 12.70 5.01
N TRP A 424 9.20 12.59 5.86
CA TRP A 424 8.13 13.58 6.04
C TRP A 424 8.43 14.44 7.26
#